data_AF-A0A3D0ERP8-F1
#
_entry.id   AF-A0A3D0ERP8-F1
#
_cell.length_a   1.000
_cell.length_b   1.000
_cell.length_c   1.000
_cell.angle_alpha   90.00
_cell.angle_beta   90.00
_cell.angle_gamma   90.00
#
_symmetry.space_group_name_H-M   'P 1'
#
loop_
_entity.id
_entity.type
_entity.pdbx_description
1 polymer ?
#
loop_
_entity_poly.entity_id
_entity_poly.type
_entity_poly.pdbx_seq_one_letter_code
_entity_poly.pdbx_strand_id
1 'polypeptide(L)'
;NIRVNLVTRTKYLKETYEHLIKNPSSLTNQLEKLRSRHGNRIIDYWLDLISSNKWDDLIQDLLEIHYDPSYTKSMNTNFKNMSQAKCYSLDAILPDTVLSLANKILSDCSIN
;
A
#
# COMPACT_ATOMS: atom_id res chain seq x y z
N ASN A 1 -8.29 8.35 9.34
CA ASN A 1 -7.02 7.81 8.78
C ASN A 1 -6.86 6.38 9.29
N ILE A 2 -6.79 5.35 8.43
CA ILE A 2 -6.66 3.94 8.86
C ILE A 2 -5.24 3.48 8.55
N ARG A 3 -4.57 2.88 9.53
CA ARG A 3 -3.22 2.34 9.41
C ARG A 3 -3.26 0.82 9.54
N VAL A 4 -2.50 0.17 8.67
CA VAL A 4 -2.27 -1.28 8.67
C VAL A 4 -0.76 -1.47 8.58
N ASN A 5 -0.21 -2.42 9.32
CA ASN A 5 1.23 -2.68 9.27
C ASN A 5 1.66 -3.18 7.87
N LEU A 6 2.94 -2.99 7.55
CA LEU A 6 3.49 -3.29 6.23
C LEU A 6 3.30 -4.77 5.84
N VAL A 7 3.56 -5.70 6.76
CA VAL A 7 3.46 -7.15 6.51
C VAL A 7 2.03 -7.55 6.15
N THR A 8 1.03 -7.06 6.90
CA THR A 8 -0.39 -7.32 6.63
C THR A 8 -0.80 -6.75 5.26
N ARG A 9 -0.35 -5.52 4.93
CA ARG A 9 -0.61 -4.91 3.61
C ARG A 9 0.01 -5.72 2.48
N THR A 10 1.26 -6.15 2.65
CA THR A 10 1.99 -6.97 1.67
C THR A 10 1.27 -8.29 1.40
N LYS A 11 0.89 -9.01 2.46
CA LYS A 11 0.14 -10.27 2.32
C LYS A 11 -1.17 -10.06 1.57
N TYR A 12 -1.95 -9.05 1.97
CA TYR A 12 -3.23 -8.74 1.34
C TYR A 12 -3.07 -8.38 -0.15
N LEU A 13 -2.08 -7.57 -0.50
CA LEU A 13 -1.83 -7.18 -1.89
C LEU A 13 -1.38 -8.37 -2.73
N LYS A 14 -0.50 -9.22 -2.20
CA LYS A 14 -0.06 -10.44 -2.87
C LYS A 14 -1.22 -11.38 -3.21
N GLU A 15 -2.17 -11.54 -2.28
CA GLU A 15 -3.37 -12.35 -2.49
C GLU A 15 -4.33 -11.68 -3.49
N THR A 16 -4.60 -10.37 -3.32
CA THR A 16 -5.57 -9.64 -4.16
C THR A 16 -5.08 -9.43 -5.59
N TYR A 17 -3.76 -9.32 -5.79
CA TYR A 17 -3.11 -9.10 -7.08
C TYR A 17 -2.33 -10.32 -7.57
N GLU A 18 -2.73 -11.53 -7.18
CA GLU A 18 -2.07 -12.79 -7.58
C GLU A 18 -1.91 -12.91 -9.11
N HIS A 19 -2.83 -12.34 -9.89
CA HIS A 19 -2.74 -12.31 -11.35
C HIS A 19 -1.51 -11.57 -11.89
N LEU A 20 -0.99 -10.55 -11.19
CA LEU A 20 0.25 -9.85 -11.55
C LEU A 20 1.49 -10.69 -11.25
N ILE A 21 1.40 -11.61 -10.29
CA ILE A 21 2.46 -12.56 -9.97
C ILE A 21 2.50 -13.67 -11.02
N LYS A 22 1.33 -14.18 -11.41
CA LYS A 22 1.19 -15.23 -12.44
C LYS A 22 1.59 -14.76 -13.84
N ASN A 23 1.43 -13.47 -14.13
CA ASN A 23 1.82 -12.87 -15.41
C ASN A 23 2.50 -11.50 -15.20
N PRO A 24 3.81 -11.48 -14.87
CA PRO A 24 4.48 -10.27 -14.41
C PRO A 24 4.87 -9.30 -15.51
N SER A 25 4.73 -9.66 -16.79
CA SER A 25 5.11 -8.83 -17.93
C SER A 25 4.45 -7.45 -17.91
N SER A 26 3.18 -7.38 -17.49
CA SER A 26 2.46 -6.11 -17.38
C SER A 26 3.01 -5.24 -16.24
N LEU A 27 3.38 -5.85 -15.12
CA LEU A 27 3.98 -5.16 -13.97
C LEU A 27 5.38 -4.63 -14.33
N THR A 28 6.24 -5.44 -14.95
CA THR A 28 7.55 -5.01 -15.45
C THR A 28 7.44 -3.76 -16.32
N ASN A 29 6.51 -3.75 -17.28
CA ASN A 29 6.28 -2.60 -18.15
C ASN A 29 5.80 -1.35 -17.41
N GLN A 30 5.10 -1.51 -16.28
CA GLN A 30 4.71 -0.38 -15.44
C GLN A 30 5.90 0.15 -14.63
N LEU A 31 6.73 -0.73 -14.07
CA LEU A 31 7.92 -0.35 -13.31
C LEU A 31 8.94 0.38 -14.17
N GLU A 32 9.13 -0.05 -15.41
CA GLU A 32 9.98 0.61 -16.40
C GLU A 32 9.63 2.10 -16.59
N LYS A 33 8.33 2.42 -16.61
CA LYS A 33 7.85 3.81 -16.74
C LYS A 33 8.19 4.69 -15.54
N LEU A 34 8.56 4.09 -14.40
CA LEU A 34 8.94 4.81 -13.19
C LEU A 34 10.43 5.21 -13.16
N ARG A 35 11.23 4.82 -14.16
CA ARG A 35 12.67 5.17 -14.23
C ARG A 35 12.94 6.66 -14.13
N SER A 36 12.13 7.50 -14.77
CA SER A 36 12.30 8.97 -14.70
C SER A 36 12.14 9.54 -13.29
N ARG A 37 11.38 8.84 -12.44
CA ARG A 37 11.08 9.27 -11.07
C ARG A 37 12.05 8.70 -10.04
N HIS A 38 12.42 7.43 -10.17
CA HIS A 38 13.19 6.69 -9.16
C HIS A 38 14.62 6.35 -9.58
N GLY A 39 14.96 6.57 -10.86
CA GLY A 39 16.27 6.27 -11.43
C GLY A 39 16.48 4.78 -11.72
N ASN A 40 17.50 4.48 -12.53
CA ASN A 40 17.77 3.12 -13.01
C ASN A 40 18.00 2.12 -11.87
N ARG A 41 18.83 2.48 -10.89
CA ARG A 41 19.22 1.58 -9.79
C ARG A 41 18.02 0.97 -9.05
N ILE A 42 17.00 1.79 -8.72
CA ILE A 42 15.82 1.32 -7.99
C ILE A 42 14.94 0.45 -8.89
N ILE A 43 14.74 0.85 -10.14
CA ILE A 43 13.93 0.05 -11.08
C ILE A 43 14.61 -1.29 -11.38
N ASP A 44 15.90 -1.29 -11.65
CA ASP A 44 16.65 -2.53 -11.91
C ASP A 44 16.59 -3.49 -10.71
N TYR A 45 16.66 -2.95 -9.48
CA TYR A 45 16.45 -3.73 -8.26
C TYR A 45 15.05 -4.35 -8.21
N TRP A 46 13.98 -3.60 -8.48
CA TRP A 46 12.63 -4.16 -8.51
C TRP A 46 12.45 -5.23 -9.58
N LEU A 47 13.05 -5.05 -10.75
CA LEU A 47 13.02 -6.04 -11.82
C LEU A 47 13.78 -7.32 -11.44
N ASP A 48 14.88 -7.20 -10.69
CA ASP A 48 15.61 -8.34 -10.14
C ASP A 48 14.79 -9.10 -9.08
N LEU A 49 14.03 -8.39 -8.24
CA LEU A 49 13.10 -9.03 -7.30
C LEU A 49 12.01 -9.81 -8.05
N ILE A 50 11.50 -9.30 -9.17
CA ILE A 50 10.55 -10.03 -10.03
C ILE A 50 11.20 -11.30 -10.59
N SER A 51 12.40 -11.19 -11.18
CA SER A 51 13.10 -12.33 -11.80
C SER A 51 13.44 -13.42 -10.77
N SER A 52 13.72 -13.01 -9.53
CA SER A 52 14.05 -13.88 -8.39
C SER A 52 12.82 -14.35 -7.60
N ASN A 53 11.59 -14.05 -8.05
CA ASN A 53 10.34 -14.36 -7.36
C ASN A 53 10.25 -13.83 -5.90
N LYS A 54 10.94 -12.73 -5.61
CA LYS A 54 10.97 -12.05 -4.31
C LYS A 54 9.81 -11.07 -4.16
N TRP A 55 8.60 -11.60 -4.25
CA TRP A 55 7.36 -10.82 -4.29
C TRP A 55 7.09 -10.02 -3.02
N ASP A 56 7.37 -10.60 -1.85
CA ASP A 56 7.15 -9.90 -0.58
C ASP A 56 8.08 -8.70 -0.45
N ASP A 57 9.34 -8.84 -0.89
CA ASP A 57 10.32 -7.74 -0.89
C ASP A 57 9.92 -6.65 -1.89
N LEU A 58 9.50 -7.05 -3.10
CA LEU A 58 9.05 -6.11 -4.14
C LEU A 58 7.86 -5.26 -3.67
N ILE A 59 6.85 -5.91 -3.10
CA ILE A 59 5.63 -5.23 -2.65
C ILE A 59 5.94 -4.27 -1.50
N GLN A 60 6.77 -4.70 -0.54
CA GLN A 60 7.18 -3.84 0.57
C GLN A 60 7.91 -2.59 0.06
N ASP A 61 8.89 -2.76 -0.82
CA ASP A 61 9.69 -1.66 -1.31
C ASP A 61 8.86 -0.70 -2.20
N LEU A 62 7.94 -1.23 -3.02
CA LEU A 62 6.98 -0.41 -3.77
C LEU A 62 6.06 0.39 -2.85
N LEU A 63 5.60 -0.19 -1.74
CA LEU A 63 4.78 0.52 -0.77
C LEU A 63 5.54 1.68 -0.13
N GLU A 64 6.74 1.42 0.36
CA GLU A 64 7.52 2.41 1.11
C GLU A 64 8.15 3.50 0.22
N ILE A 65 8.68 3.14 -0.95
CA ILE A 65 9.42 4.06 -1.81
C ILE A 65 8.52 4.78 -2.81
N HIS A 66 7.48 4.12 -3.32
CA HIS A 66 6.64 4.68 -4.37
C HIS A 66 5.25 5.10 -3.88
N TYR A 67 4.50 4.17 -3.28
CA TYR A 67 3.07 4.36 -3.04
C TYR A 67 2.81 5.29 -1.84
N ASP A 68 3.34 4.98 -0.66
CA ASP A 68 3.07 5.71 0.57
C ASP A 68 3.51 7.19 0.52
N PRO A 69 4.68 7.54 -0.07
CA PRO A 69 5.05 8.95 -0.25
C PRO A 69 4.11 9.68 -1.22
N SER A 70 3.71 9.03 -2.32
CA SER A 70 2.78 9.60 -3.30
C SER A 70 1.40 9.83 -2.69
N TYR A 71 0.92 8.84 -1.92
CA TYR A 71 -0.35 8.91 -1.23
C TYR A 71 -0.35 10.01 -0.17
N THR A 72 0.69 10.08 0.66
CA THR A 72 0.84 11.12 1.69
C THR A 72 0.84 12.52 1.07
N LYS A 73 1.59 12.73 -0.02
CA LYS A 73 1.61 14.01 -0.73
C LYS A 73 0.23 14.39 -1.30
N SER A 74 -0.46 13.43 -1.94
CA SER A 74 -1.81 13.65 -2.47
C SER A 74 -2.79 13.97 -1.35
N MET A 75 -2.71 13.24 -0.25
CA MET A 75 -3.59 13.38 0.90
C MET A 75 -3.44 14.75 1.58
N ASN A 76 -2.21 15.22 1.78
CA ASN A 76 -1.93 16.53 2.36
C ASN A 76 -2.40 17.69 1.46
N THR A 77 -2.35 17.50 0.13
CA THR A 77 -2.80 18.51 -0.83
C THR A 77 -4.33 18.61 -0.88
N ASN A 78 -5.02 17.46 -0.89
CA ASN A 78 -6.44 17.40 -1.19
C ASN A 78 -7.35 17.50 0.05
N PHE A 79 -6.83 17.23 1.26
CA PHE A 79 -7.65 17.16 2.46
C PHE A 79 -7.08 18.04 3.59
N LYS A 80 -7.56 19.28 3.68
CA LYS A 80 -7.10 20.32 4.63
C LYS A 80 -7.15 19.89 6.11
N ASN A 81 -8.09 19.03 6.48
CA ASN A 81 -8.29 18.58 7.86
C ASN A 81 -7.67 17.20 8.15
N MET A 82 -6.81 16.67 7.27
CA MET A 82 -6.21 15.34 7.49
C MET A 82 -5.35 15.26 8.75
N SER A 83 -4.69 16.35 9.14
CA SER A 83 -3.91 16.42 10.38
C SER A 83 -4.78 16.30 11.64
N GLN A 84 -6.07 16.62 11.55
CA GLN A 84 -7.04 16.56 12.66
C GLN A 84 -7.84 15.25 12.65
N ALA A 85 -7.75 14.46 11.58
CA ALA A 85 -8.51 13.23 11.44
C ALA A 85 -8.00 12.17 12.43
N LYS A 86 -8.93 11.57 13.18
CA LYS A 86 -8.61 10.45 14.09
C LYS A 86 -7.95 9.31 13.31
N CYS A 87 -6.91 8.75 13.93
CA CYS A 87 -6.18 7.62 13.40
C CYS A 87 -6.68 6.33 14.03
N TYR A 88 -6.94 5.33 13.20
CA TYR A 88 -7.35 4.01 13.61
C TYR A 88 -6.32 3.00 13.12
N SER A 89 -6.02 1.99 13.93
CA SER A 89 -5.20 0.84 13.52
C SER A 89 -6.11 -0.32 13.17
N LEU A 90 -5.68 -1.10 12.18
CA LEU A 90 -6.30 -2.35 11.79
C LEU A 90 -5.20 -3.41 11.63
N ASP A 91 -5.31 -4.49 12.41
CA ASP A 91 -4.23 -5.48 12.52
C ASP A 91 -4.29 -6.54 11.41
N ALA A 92 -5.49 -6.83 10.91
CA ALA A 92 -5.75 -7.74 9.80
C ALA A 92 -6.76 -7.13 8.82
N ILE A 93 -6.62 -7.44 7.52
CA ILE A 93 -7.58 -7.01 6.49
C ILE A 93 -8.56 -8.18 6.26
N LEU A 94 -9.45 -8.41 7.24
CA LEU A 94 -10.49 -9.44 7.20
C LEU A 94 -11.87 -8.81 7.42
N PRO A 95 -12.97 -9.44 6.93
CA PRO A 95 -14.32 -8.89 7.07
C PRO A 95 -14.69 -8.50 8.50
N ASP A 96 -14.43 -9.39 9.47
CA ASP A 96 -14.80 -9.15 10.88
C ASP A 96 -14.00 -8.03 11.52
N THR A 97 -12.71 -7.92 11.19
CA THR A 97 -11.84 -6.84 11.69
C THR A 97 -12.22 -5.48 11.09
N VAL A 98 -12.62 -5.46 9.82
CA VAL A 98 -13.12 -4.25 9.15
C VAL A 98 -14.45 -3.82 9.77
N LEU A 99 -15.37 -4.77 10.00
CA LEU A 99 -16.65 -4.49 10.64
C LEU A 99 -16.48 -3.97 12.07
N SER A 100 -15.61 -4.61 12.86
CA SER A 100 -15.30 -4.18 14.23
C SER A 100 -14.74 -2.76 14.27
N LEU A 101 -13.85 -2.43 13.33
CA LEU A 101 -13.31 -1.08 13.23
C LEU A 101 -14.38 -0.07 12.78
N ALA A 102 -15.24 -0.44 11.82
CA ALA A 102 -16.34 0.43 11.38
C ALA A 102 -17.29 0.76 12.55
N ASN A 103 -17.68 -0.23 13.36
CA ASN A 103 -18.49 -0.02 14.55
C ASN A 103 -17.82 0.92 15.56
N LYS A 104 -16.51 0.77 15.77
CA LYS A 104 -15.72 1.66 16.63
C LYS A 104 -15.73 3.11 16.11
N ILE A 105 -15.55 3.30 14.80
CA ILE A 105 -15.61 4.62 14.18
C ILE A 105 -17.00 5.25 14.39
N LEU A 106 -18.08 4.48 14.18
CA LEU A 106 -19.44 4.97 14.40
C LEU A 106 -19.69 5.36 15.85
N SER A 107 -19.26 4.55 16.81
CA SER A 107 -19.39 4.89 18.24
C SER A 107 -18.61 6.15 18.61
N ASP A 108 -17.44 6.35 18.03
CA ASP A 108 -16.62 7.56 18.27
C ASP A 108 -17.25 8.82 17.66
N CYS A 109 -18.04 8.67 16.59
CA CYS A 109 -18.78 9.77 15.95
C CYS A 109 -20.08 10.11 16.69
N SER A 110 -20.77 9.13 17.27
CA SER A 110 -22.05 9.31 17.98
C SER A 110 -21.93 9.94 19.37
N ILE A 111 -20.71 10.27 19.82
CA ILE A 111 -20.43 10.90 21.12
C ILE A 111 -20.22 12.44 21.00
N ASN A 112 -20.45 13.03 19.82
CA ASN A 112 -20.46 14.49 19.61
C ASN A 112 -21.85 15.04 19.34
#